data_AF-A0A2D4EZH4-F1
#
_entry.id   AF-A0A2D4EZH4-F1
#
_cell.length_a   1.000
_cell.length_b   1.000
_cell.length_c   1.000
_cell.angle_alpha   90.00
_cell.angle_beta   90.00
_cell.angle_gamma   90.00
#
_symmetry.space_group_name_H-M   'P 1'
#
loop_
_entity.id
_entity.type
_entity.pdbx_description
1 polymer ?
#
loop_
_entity_poly.entity_id
_entity_poly.type
_entity_poly.pdbx_seq_one_letter_code
_entity_poly.pdbx_strand_id
1 'polypeptide(L)'
;MYSYVDTARMTTASGRYCEGYKLLKKYTGNITAETMMTILRDKESGLNMEGAFMTTGSMVSILPQDPSLPCIHFFTGTPDPDRSVFKPFIFVENITQLLKTSSPVFGPEDPVKKQPRFHTKPDRRHELYRTHERAVAMMESSKEKAALVMEQIQKLEKAKIDEMDRILQNGYLNVDQAVNLFSDCVEEEIHIYV
;
A
#
# COMPACT_ATOMS: atom_id res chain seq x y z
N MET A 1 -12.34 -29.58 8.85
CA MET A 1 -13.81 -29.66 8.77
C MET A 1 -14.27 -28.41 8.04
N TYR A 2 -14.51 -28.52 6.73
CA TYR A 2 -15.01 -27.38 5.93
C TYR A 2 -16.46 -27.18 6.32
N SER A 3 -16.76 -26.10 7.06
CA SER A 3 -18.14 -25.69 7.28
C SER A 3 -18.71 -25.25 5.94
N TYR A 4 -19.76 -25.92 5.49
CA TYR A 4 -20.64 -25.42 4.45
C TYR A 4 -21.22 -24.09 4.95
N VAL A 5 -20.68 -22.98 4.46
CA VAL A 5 -21.08 -21.63 4.88
C VAL A 5 -22.25 -21.19 4.02
N ASP A 6 -23.41 -21.05 4.66
CA ASP A 6 -24.68 -20.71 4.02
C ASP A 6 -24.66 -19.25 3.50
N THR A 7 -24.44 -19.11 2.19
CA THR A 7 -24.24 -17.83 1.49
C THR A 7 -25.42 -16.87 1.66
N ALA A 8 -26.63 -17.38 1.90
CA ALA A 8 -27.85 -16.59 2.01
C ALA A 8 -27.95 -15.77 3.31
N ARG A 9 -27.34 -16.27 4.42
CA ARG A 9 -27.29 -15.55 5.70
C ARG A 9 -26.17 -14.52 5.78
N MET A 10 -25.15 -14.61 4.91
CA MET A 10 -24.04 -13.66 4.88
C MET A 10 -24.41 -12.36 4.18
N THR A 11 -25.28 -12.39 3.17
CA THR A 11 -25.68 -11.17 2.43
C THR A 11 -26.55 -10.19 3.24
N THR A 12 -27.02 -10.59 4.43
CA THR A 12 -27.93 -9.80 5.28
C THR A 12 -27.27 -9.22 6.53
N ALA A 13 -26.04 -9.63 6.87
CA ALA A 13 -25.30 -9.07 8.01
C ALA A 13 -24.39 -7.91 7.56
N SER A 14 -24.39 -6.80 8.30
CA SER A 14 -23.44 -5.71 8.09
C SER A 14 -22.05 -6.11 8.58
N GLY A 15 -21.01 -5.76 7.82
CA GLY A 15 -19.62 -6.03 8.19
C GLY A 15 -18.69 -6.12 6.99
N ARG A 16 -17.38 -5.93 7.25
CA ARG A 16 -16.32 -5.87 6.23
C ARG A 16 -16.35 -7.02 5.22
N TYR A 17 -16.62 -8.25 5.70
CA TYR A 17 -16.74 -9.41 4.81
C TYR A 17 -17.87 -9.23 3.78
N CYS A 18 -19.05 -8.82 4.23
CA CYS A 18 -20.24 -8.71 3.40
C CYS A 18 -20.13 -7.56 2.42
N GLU A 19 -19.59 -6.41 2.87
CA GLU A 19 -19.33 -5.26 1.99
C GLU A 19 -18.23 -5.58 0.98
N GLY A 20 -17.15 -6.25 1.40
CA GLY A 20 -16.12 -6.75 0.50
C GLY A 20 -16.68 -7.71 -0.55
N TYR A 21 -17.57 -8.63 -0.17
CA TYR A 21 -18.24 -9.51 -1.13
C TYR A 21 -19.11 -8.74 -2.14
N LYS A 22 -19.87 -7.74 -1.69
CA LYS A 22 -20.67 -6.87 -2.58
C LYS A 22 -19.79 -6.12 -3.57
N LEU A 23 -18.69 -5.54 -3.09
CA LEU A 23 -17.73 -4.81 -3.91
C LEU A 23 -17.05 -5.73 -4.92
N LEU A 24 -16.56 -6.91 -4.52
CA LEU A 24 -16.01 -7.90 -5.45
C LEU A 24 -17.05 -8.32 -6.51
N LYS A 25 -18.29 -8.55 -6.10
CA LYS A 25 -19.37 -8.90 -7.02
C LYS A 25 -19.65 -7.79 -8.04
N LYS A 26 -19.58 -6.51 -7.62
CA LYS A 26 -19.73 -5.34 -8.51
C LYS A 26 -18.70 -5.34 -9.65
N TYR A 27 -17.48 -5.82 -9.40
CA TYR A 27 -16.39 -5.87 -10.40
C TYR A 27 -16.21 -7.25 -11.05
N THR A 28 -17.18 -8.17 -10.91
CA THR A 28 -17.10 -9.51 -11.52
C THR A 28 -16.83 -9.42 -13.01
N GLY A 29 -15.81 -10.15 -13.49
CA GLY A 29 -15.40 -10.15 -14.90
C GLY A 29 -14.47 -9.00 -15.31
N ASN A 30 -14.18 -8.06 -14.41
CA ASN A 30 -13.25 -6.95 -14.64
C ASN A 30 -12.41 -6.65 -13.38
N ILE A 31 -11.97 -7.70 -12.68
CA ILE A 31 -11.10 -7.55 -11.51
C ILE A 31 -9.66 -7.31 -12.01
N THR A 32 -9.21 -6.07 -11.90
CA THR A 32 -7.82 -5.64 -12.14
C THR A 32 -7.16 -5.20 -10.83
N ALA A 33 -5.85 -4.94 -10.87
CA ALA A 33 -5.15 -4.37 -9.72
C ALA A 33 -5.77 -3.01 -9.29
N GLU A 34 -6.09 -2.13 -10.25
CA GLU A 34 -6.77 -0.84 -9.98
C GLU A 34 -8.12 -1.02 -9.29
N THR A 35 -8.93 -2.00 -9.72
CA THR A 35 -10.21 -2.28 -9.04
C THR A 35 -10.01 -2.77 -7.61
N MET A 36 -8.99 -3.60 -7.36
CA MET A 36 -8.67 -4.07 -6.01
C MET A 36 -8.15 -2.93 -5.13
N MET A 37 -7.31 -2.04 -5.67
CA MET A 37 -6.88 -0.82 -4.97
C MET A 37 -8.08 0.06 -4.61
N THR A 38 -9.03 0.23 -5.55
CA THR A 38 -10.29 0.97 -5.31
C THR A 38 -11.09 0.35 -4.17
N ILE A 39 -11.24 -0.98 -4.14
CA ILE A 39 -11.93 -1.70 -3.07
C ILE A 39 -11.23 -1.50 -1.72
N LEU A 40 -9.88 -1.54 -1.69
CA LEU A 40 -9.12 -1.36 -0.45
C LEU A 40 -9.14 0.09 0.08
N ARG A 41 -9.46 1.08 -0.77
CA ARG A 41 -9.62 2.49 -0.37
C ARG A 41 -11.01 2.77 0.21
N ASP A 42 -11.99 1.90 -0.03
CA ASP A 42 -13.38 2.14 0.30
C ASP A 42 -13.62 2.22 1.83
N LYS A 43 -13.88 3.43 2.31
CA LYS A 43 -14.14 3.71 3.74
C LYS A 43 -15.56 3.38 4.16
N GLU A 44 -16.55 3.58 3.28
CA GLU A 44 -17.97 3.37 3.58
C GLU A 44 -18.28 1.89 3.88
N SER A 45 -17.61 0.96 3.19
CA SER A 45 -17.67 -0.48 3.44
C SER A 45 -16.99 -0.90 4.76
N GLY A 46 -16.21 0.00 5.36
CA GLY A 46 -15.34 -0.27 6.50
C GLY A 46 -14.13 -1.14 6.16
N LEU A 47 -13.84 -1.41 4.88
CA LEU A 47 -12.63 -2.13 4.46
C LEU A 47 -11.40 -1.28 4.75
N ASN A 48 -11.41 -0.02 4.31
CA ASN A 48 -10.46 0.97 4.75
C ASN A 48 -10.89 1.49 6.13
N MET A 49 -10.27 0.94 7.18
CA MET A 49 -10.59 1.30 8.56
C MET A 49 -10.04 2.68 8.93
N GLU A 50 -10.87 3.47 9.63
CA GLU A 50 -10.50 4.76 10.22
C GLU A 50 -10.98 4.89 11.69
N GLY A 51 -10.43 5.85 12.42
CA GLY A 51 -10.74 6.07 13.84
C GLY A 51 -9.79 5.34 14.79
N ALA A 52 -10.34 4.61 15.78
CA ALA A 52 -9.53 3.96 16.83
C ALA A 52 -8.56 2.89 16.29
N PHE A 53 -8.90 2.30 15.14
CA PHE A 53 -8.04 1.37 14.42
C PHE A 53 -8.00 1.81 12.96
N MET A 54 -6.84 2.24 12.51
CA MET A 54 -6.59 2.68 11.14
C MET A 54 -5.94 1.55 10.34
N THR A 55 -6.30 1.41 9.06
CA THR A 55 -5.54 0.57 8.12
C THR A 55 -4.10 1.08 8.07
N THR A 56 -3.13 0.28 8.52
CA THR A 56 -1.72 0.71 8.62
C THR A 56 -0.90 0.47 7.35
N GLY A 57 -1.48 -0.25 6.40
CA GLY A 57 -0.91 -0.50 5.08
C GLY A 57 -1.80 -1.44 4.27
N SER A 58 -1.64 -1.38 2.94
CA SER A 58 -2.40 -2.18 2.00
C SER A 58 -1.49 -2.77 0.92
N MET A 59 -1.94 -3.88 0.34
CA MET A 59 -1.20 -4.60 -0.69
C MET A 59 -2.15 -5.14 -1.76
N VAL A 60 -1.73 -5.06 -3.02
CA VAL A 60 -2.36 -5.72 -4.16
C VAL A 60 -1.27 -6.48 -4.92
N SER A 61 -1.59 -7.65 -5.49
CA SER A 61 -0.59 -8.41 -6.26
C SER A 61 -1.21 -9.00 -7.52
N ILE A 62 -0.41 -9.01 -8.58
CA ILE A 62 -0.71 -9.67 -9.85
C ILE A 62 0.21 -10.88 -9.92
N LEU A 63 -0.39 -12.07 -10.03
CA LEU A 63 0.31 -13.35 -10.12
C LEU A 63 -0.06 -14.00 -11.46
N PRO A 64 0.73 -13.75 -12.53
CA PRO A 64 0.46 -14.35 -13.83
C PRO A 64 0.51 -15.88 -13.76
N GLN A 65 -0.34 -16.55 -14.56
CA GLN A 65 -0.24 -18.00 -14.75
C GLN A 65 0.92 -18.38 -15.67
N ASP A 66 1.27 -17.49 -16.59
CA ASP A 66 2.44 -17.64 -17.45
C ASP A 66 3.71 -17.41 -16.62
N PRO A 67 4.56 -18.44 -16.45
CA PRO A 67 5.77 -18.33 -15.63
C PRO A 67 6.86 -17.44 -16.27
N SER A 68 6.70 -17.02 -17.53
CA SER A 68 7.61 -16.07 -18.18
C SER A 68 7.34 -14.62 -17.77
N LEU A 69 6.17 -14.33 -17.19
CA LEU A 69 5.79 -13.00 -16.73
C LEU A 69 6.15 -12.81 -15.24
N PRO A 70 6.62 -11.62 -14.84
CA PRO A 70 6.94 -11.36 -13.45
C PRO A 70 5.67 -11.24 -12.57
N CYS A 71 5.78 -11.67 -11.33
CA CYS A 71 4.82 -11.31 -10.28
C CYS A 71 5.03 -9.84 -9.90
N ILE A 72 3.94 -9.08 -9.84
CA ILE A 72 3.97 -7.66 -9.50
C ILE A 72 3.24 -7.44 -8.19
N HIS A 73 3.90 -6.81 -7.23
CA HIS A 73 3.37 -6.53 -5.91
C HIS A 73 3.29 -5.03 -5.69
N PHE A 74 2.15 -4.53 -5.25
CA PHE A 74 1.97 -3.14 -4.89
C PHE A 74 1.84 -3.02 -3.38
N PHE A 75 2.60 -2.13 -2.77
CA PHE A 75 2.53 -1.87 -1.33
C PHE A 75 2.34 -0.38 -1.06
N THR A 76 1.51 -0.03 -0.06
CA THR A 76 1.41 1.36 0.38
C THR A 76 2.58 1.77 1.26
N GLY A 77 3.02 0.93 2.20
CA GLY A 77 4.07 1.32 3.16
C GLY A 77 3.71 2.51 4.07
N THR A 78 2.45 2.95 4.03
CA THR A 78 1.87 4.04 4.82
C THR A 78 0.40 3.70 5.17
N PRO A 79 -0.14 4.26 6.27
CA PRO A 79 -1.53 4.08 6.66
C PRO A 79 -2.51 4.75 5.70
N ASP A 80 -3.79 4.40 5.83
CA ASP A 80 -4.90 4.91 5.02
C ASP A 80 -4.59 4.81 3.51
N PRO A 81 -4.90 3.67 2.86
CA PRO A 81 -4.67 3.51 1.44
C PRO A 81 -5.22 4.67 0.64
N ASP A 82 -6.37 5.26 1.02
CA ASP A 82 -7.00 6.41 0.35
C ASP A 82 -6.06 7.62 0.21
N ARG A 83 -5.09 7.77 1.12
CA ARG A 83 -4.12 8.88 1.17
C ARG A 83 -2.69 8.44 0.86
N SER A 84 -2.53 7.23 0.34
CA SER A 84 -1.23 6.59 0.06
C SER A 84 -1.08 6.23 -1.41
N VAL A 85 0.15 6.01 -1.86
CA VAL A 85 0.47 5.44 -3.18
C VAL A 85 0.72 3.94 -3.09
N PHE A 86 0.07 3.15 -3.94
CA PHE A 86 0.41 1.75 -4.20
C PHE A 86 1.67 1.66 -5.07
N LYS A 87 2.81 1.38 -4.45
CA LYS A 87 4.13 1.38 -5.09
C LYS A 87 4.46 -0.01 -5.63
N PRO A 88 4.83 -0.15 -6.90
CA PRO A 88 5.16 -1.45 -7.45
C PRO A 88 6.50 -1.96 -6.92
N PHE A 89 6.58 -3.27 -6.78
CA PHE A 89 7.73 -4.03 -6.34
C PHE A 89 7.72 -5.37 -7.08
N ILE A 90 8.87 -5.74 -7.64
CA ILE A 90 9.08 -7.02 -8.32
C ILE A 90 10.27 -7.70 -7.64
N PHE A 91 10.10 -8.97 -7.25
CA PHE A 91 11.20 -9.73 -6.67
C PHE A 91 12.23 -10.07 -7.76
N VAL A 92 13.37 -9.39 -7.72
CA VAL A 92 14.53 -9.64 -8.58
C VAL A 92 15.79 -9.82 -7.74
N GLU A 93 16.88 -10.28 -8.36
CA GLU A 93 18.18 -10.33 -7.69
C GLU A 93 18.71 -8.91 -7.41
N ASN A 94 19.63 -8.79 -6.44
CA ASN A 94 20.34 -7.54 -6.13
C ASN A 94 19.46 -6.35 -5.70
N ILE A 95 18.27 -6.61 -5.12
CA ILE A 95 17.47 -5.56 -4.47
C ILE A 95 18.32 -4.80 -3.44
N THR A 96 18.35 -3.48 -3.58
CA THR A 96 19.03 -2.58 -2.64
C THR A 96 18.24 -2.46 -1.34
N GLN A 97 18.90 -2.02 -0.28
CA GLN A 97 18.23 -1.83 1.01
C GLN A 97 17.17 -0.72 0.92
N LEU A 98 15.93 -1.04 1.32
CA LEU A 98 14.79 -0.13 1.28
C LEU A 98 14.81 0.86 2.47
N LEU A 99 15.80 1.75 2.50
CA LEU A 99 16.13 2.58 3.67
C LEU A 99 14.97 3.49 4.11
N LYS A 100 14.24 4.11 3.17
CA LYS A 100 13.18 5.08 3.48
C LYS A 100 11.88 4.47 3.99
N THR A 101 11.74 3.15 3.88
CA THR A 101 10.66 2.34 4.43
C THR A 101 11.13 1.39 5.53
N SER A 102 12.39 1.51 5.95
CA SER A 102 12.96 0.73 7.06
C SER A 102 12.90 1.53 8.35
N SER A 103 12.41 0.91 9.43
CA SER A 103 12.49 1.52 10.76
C SER A 103 13.95 1.80 11.16
N PRO A 104 14.23 2.91 11.87
CA PRO A 104 15.56 3.18 12.39
C PRO A 104 16.07 2.04 13.29
N VAL A 105 17.36 1.73 13.17
CA VAL A 105 18.04 0.72 13.99
C VAL A 105 18.78 1.41 15.13
N PHE A 106 18.43 1.06 16.36
CA PHE A 106 19.03 1.65 17.57
C PHE A 106 20.23 0.87 18.11
N GLY A 107 20.68 -0.18 17.41
CA GLY A 107 21.88 -0.92 17.77
C GLY A 107 21.80 -1.50 19.20
N PRO A 108 22.88 -1.43 20.01
CA PRO A 108 22.86 -1.79 21.44
C PRO A 108 21.98 -0.87 22.30
N GLU A 109 21.69 0.34 21.81
CA GLU A 109 20.89 1.33 22.53
C GLU A 109 19.39 1.05 22.46
N ASP A 110 18.97 0.04 21.68
CA ASP A 110 17.57 -0.34 21.54
C ASP A 110 16.96 -0.72 22.91
N PRO A 111 15.85 -0.10 23.32
CA PRO A 111 15.21 -0.40 24.60
C PRO A 111 14.79 -1.87 24.78
N VAL A 112 14.65 -2.64 23.69
CA VAL A 112 14.38 -4.08 23.77
C VAL A 112 15.61 -4.87 24.24
N LYS A 113 16.82 -4.33 24.05
CA LYS A 113 18.10 -4.94 24.40
C LYS A 113 18.63 -4.48 25.76
N LYS A 114 18.10 -3.39 26.32
CA LYS A 114 18.47 -2.88 27.65
C LYS A 114 17.63 -3.51 28.76
N GLN A 115 18.19 -3.54 29.98
CA GLN A 115 17.48 -3.91 31.20
C GLN A 115 17.37 -2.69 32.14
N PRO A 116 16.17 -2.36 32.64
CA PRO A 116 14.88 -2.97 32.32
C PRO A 116 14.43 -2.68 30.87
N ARG A 117 13.75 -3.65 30.24
CA ARG A 117 13.27 -3.52 28.86
C ARG A 117 12.22 -2.42 28.72
N PHE A 118 12.20 -1.78 27.54
CA PHE A 118 11.19 -0.77 27.15
C PHE A 118 11.09 0.46 28.06
N HIS A 119 12.16 0.78 28.80
CA HIS A 119 12.22 1.97 29.65
C HIS A 119 12.09 3.28 28.83
N THR A 120 12.55 3.25 27.58
CA THR A 120 12.35 4.34 26.61
C THR A 120 11.55 3.85 25.40
N LYS A 121 10.84 4.76 24.74
CA LYS A 121 10.05 4.49 23.53
C LYS A 121 10.57 5.38 22.39
N PRO A 122 11.65 4.97 21.70
CA PRO A 122 12.18 5.74 20.59
C PRO A 122 11.20 5.74 19.41
N ASP A 123 11.26 6.79 18.60
CA ASP A 123 10.47 6.87 17.38
C ASP A 123 10.97 5.86 16.34
N ARG A 124 10.15 4.85 16.03
CA ARG A 124 10.48 3.79 15.07
C ARG A 124 9.91 4.04 13.67
N ARG A 125 9.25 5.17 13.45
CA ARG A 125 8.66 5.50 12.14
C ARG A 125 9.78 5.76 11.14
N HIS A 126 9.68 5.09 9.98
CA HIS A 126 10.61 5.31 8.86
C HIS A 126 10.34 6.68 8.21
N GLU A 127 11.23 7.10 7.30
CA GLU A 127 11.15 8.41 6.66
C GLU A 127 9.82 8.64 5.96
N LEU A 128 9.42 7.71 5.09
CA LEU A 128 8.15 7.79 4.36
C LEU A 128 6.93 7.94 5.29
N TYR A 129 6.89 7.21 6.40
CA TYR A 129 5.78 7.31 7.35
C TYR A 129 5.69 8.72 7.96
N ARG A 130 6.84 9.30 8.34
CA ARG A 130 6.89 10.63 8.99
C ARG A 130 6.57 11.76 8.01
N THR A 131 6.93 11.63 6.74
CA THR A 131 6.53 12.59 5.70
C THR A 131 5.04 12.46 5.39
N HIS A 132 4.53 11.24 5.24
CA HIS A 132 3.11 10.96 5.08
C HIS A 132 2.28 11.55 6.23
N GLU A 133 2.64 11.29 7.50
CA GLU A 133 1.91 11.81 8.67
C GLU A 133 1.86 13.35 8.68
N ARG A 134 2.95 14.01 8.30
CA ARG A 134 3.00 15.48 8.20
C ARG A 134 2.16 16.01 7.05
N ALA A 135 2.24 15.38 5.88
CA ALA A 135 1.39 15.73 4.74
C ALA A 135 -0.08 15.56 5.12
N VAL A 136 -0.42 14.47 5.80
CA VAL A 136 -1.77 14.18 6.28
C VAL A 136 -2.31 15.30 7.17
N ALA A 137 -1.56 15.69 8.20
CA ALA A 137 -1.95 16.77 9.10
C ALA A 137 -2.09 18.12 8.36
N MET A 138 -1.23 18.36 7.37
CA MET A 138 -1.27 19.57 6.54
C MET A 138 -2.52 19.60 5.64
N MET A 139 -2.88 18.48 5.01
CA MET A 139 -4.09 18.36 4.18
C MET A 139 -5.37 18.60 4.99
N GLU A 140 -5.41 18.18 6.25
CA GLU A 140 -6.54 18.44 7.15
C GLU A 140 -6.72 19.93 7.46
N SER A 141 -5.62 20.69 7.45
CA SER A 141 -5.64 22.14 7.67
C SER A 141 -5.90 22.97 6.39
N SER A 142 -5.76 22.40 5.19
CA SER A 142 -5.87 23.12 3.93
C SER A 142 -6.44 22.25 2.81
N LYS A 143 -7.67 22.57 2.37
CA LYS A 143 -8.35 21.88 1.26
C LYS A 143 -7.62 22.01 -0.08
N GLU A 144 -7.01 23.17 -0.34
CA GLU A 144 -6.26 23.43 -1.58
C GLU A 144 -5.02 22.53 -1.65
N LYS A 145 -4.23 22.51 -0.57
CA LYS A 145 -3.06 21.61 -0.50
C LYS A 145 -3.47 20.15 -0.51
N ALA A 146 -4.59 19.79 0.13
CA ALA A 146 -5.15 18.46 0.06
C ALA A 146 -5.46 18.03 -1.38
N ALA A 147 -6.15 18.88 -2.15
CA ALA A 147 -6.45 18.60 -3.55
C ALA A 147 -5.17 18.43 -4.38
N LEU A 148 -4.18 19.31 -4.20
CA LEU A 148 -2.91 19.24 -4.93
C LEU A 148 -2.13 17.95 -4.64
N VAL A 149 -1.95 17.60 -3.36
CA VAL A 149 -1.25 16.37 -2.96
C VAL A 149 -1.99 15.15 -3.50
N MET A 150 -3.32 15.11 -3.35
CA MET A 150 -4.14 14.00 -3.85
C MET A 150 -4.01 13.82 -5.36
N GLU A 151 -4.06 14.91 -6.13
CA GLU A 151 -3.87 14.86 -7.58
C GLU A 151 -2.49 14.30 -7.96
N GLN A 152 -1.44 14.76 -7.28
CA GLN A 152 -0.06 14.32 -7.56
C GLN A 152 0.15 12.84 -7.22
N ILE A 153 -0.32 12.36 -6.06
CA ILE A 153 -0.16 10.95 -5.69
C ILE A 153 -1.00 10.03 -6.59
N GLN A 154 -2.19 10.45 -7.02
CA GLN A 154 -3.01 9.70 -7.97
C GLN A 154 -2.35 9.61 -9.35
N LYS A 155 -1.73 10.71 -9.81
CA LYS A 155 -0.97 10.73 -11.06
C LYS A 155 0.26 9.82 -10.99
N LEU A 156 1.00 9.85 -9.87
CA LEU A 156 2.12 8.96 -9.63
C LEU A 156 1.68 7.50 -9.65
N GLU A 157 0.64 7.15 -8.87
CA GLU A 157 0.09 5.80 -8.81
C GLU A 157 -0.33 5.31 -10.20
N LYS A 158 -1.08 6.12 -10.97
CA LYS A 158 -1.52 5.73 -12.31
C LYS A 158 -0.36 5.50 -13.25
N ALA A 159 0.67 6.36 -13.22
CA ALA A 159 1.86 6.19 -14.04
C ALA A 159 2.60 4.88 -13.73
N LYS A 160 2.72 4.51 -12.45
CA LYS A 160 3.36 3.27 -12.01
C LYS A 160 2.54 2.04 -12.37
N ILE A 161 1.21 2.11 -12.30
CA ILE A 161 0.33 1.03 -12.76
C ILE A 161 0.47 0.83 -14.27
N ASP A 162 0.44 1.91 -15.06
CA ASP A 162 0.60 1.84 -16.51
C ASP A 162 1.98 1.28 -16.91
N GLU A 163 3.02 1.58 -16.15
CA GLU A 163 4.35 0.99 -16.32
C GLU A 163 4.31 -0.54 -16.10
N MET A 164 3.65 -1.00 -15.05
CA MET A 164 3.52 -2.43 -14.74
C MET A 164 2.67 -3.18 -15.77
N ASP A 165 1.59 -2.57 -16.26
CA ASP A 165 0.77 -3.13 -17.33
C ASP A 165 1.59 -3.30 -18.62
N ARG A 166 2.47 -2.35 -18.96
CA ARG A 166 3.38 -2.48 -20.11
C ARG A 166 4.37 -3.63 -19.94
N ILE A 167 4.91 -3.83 -18.74
CA ILE A 167 5.80 -4.96 -18.44
C ILE A 167 5.07 -6.29 -18.66
N LEU A 168 3.83 -6.40 -18.18
CA LEU A 168 3.00 -7.59 -18.36
C LEU A 168 2.63 -7.83 -19.83
N GLN A 169 2.29 -6.77 -20.57
CA GLN A 169 1.93 -6.87 -21.99
C GLN A 169 3.11 -7.23 -22.89
N ASN A 170 4.29 -6.67 -22.61
CA ASN A 170 5.47 -6.90 -23.43
C ASN A 170 6.26 -8.16 -23.03
N GLY A 171 6.00 -8.69 -21.82
CA GLY A 171 6.73 -9.83 -21.25
C GLY A 171 8.22 -9.54 -21.01
N TYR A 172 8.61 -8.27 -20.97
CA TYR A 172 9.99 -7.85 -20.82
C TYR A 172 10.16 -7.07 -19.51
N LEU A 173 11.06 -7.56 -18.65
CA LEU A 173 11.46 -6.91 -17.42
C LEU A 173 12.93 -6.50 -17.51
N ASN A 174 13.20 -5.20 -17.43
CA ASN A 174 14.55 -4.71 -17.20
C ASN A 174 14.88 -4.84 -15.71
N VAL A 175 15.69 -5.83 -15.35
CA VAL A 175 16.07 -6.12 -13.96
C VAL A 175 16.77 -4.94 -13.30
N ASP A 176 17.64 -4.22 -14.02
CA ASP A 176 18.37 -3.08 -13.46
C ASP A 176 17.44 -1.92 -13.06
N GLN A 177 16.33 -1.76 -13.80
CA GLN A 177 15.28 -0.79 -13.44
C GLN A 177 14.39 -1.32 -12.31
N ALA A 178 14.03 -2.61 -12.37
CA ALA A 178 13.18 -3.26 -11.36
C ALA A 178 13.78 -3.21 -9.95
N VAL A 179 15.12 -3.25 -9.84
CA VAL A 179 15.85 -3.16 -8.57
C VAL A 179 15.53 -1.89 -7.78
N ASN A 180 15.28 -0.77 -8.47
CA ASN A 180 15.05 0.52 -7.84
C ASN A 180 13.58 0.97 -7.90
N LEU A 181 12.73 0.28 -8.66
CA LEU A 181 11.33 0.61 -8.90
C LEU A 181 10.55 1.06 -7.66
N PHE A 182 10.65 0.29 -6.57
CA PHE A 182 9.96 0.61 -5.31
C PHE A 182 10.59 1.82 -4.63
N SER A 183 11.92 1.84 -4.49
CA SER A 183 12.66 2.93 -3.84
C SER A 183 12.46 4.26 -4.56
N ASP A 184 12.51 4.28 -5.90
CA ASP A 184 12.26 5.46 -6.71
C ASP A 184 10.83 5.97 -6.52
N CYS A 185 9.85 5.07 -6.46
CA CYS A 185 8.47 5.46 -6.20
C CYS A 185 8.27 6.03 -4.77
N VAL A 186 8.99 5.49 -3.76
CA VAL A 186 9.01 6.04 -2.39
C VAL A 186 9.62 7.45 -2.40
N GLU A 187 10.71 7.66 -3.13
CA GLU A 187 11.34 8.98 -3.26
C GLU A 187 10.38 9.99 -3.88
N GLU A 188 9.74 9.65 -4.99
CA GLU A 188 8.76 10.50 -5.66
C GLU A 188 7.58 10.86 -4.73
N GLU A 189 7.04 9.88 -4.00
CA GLU A 189 5.96 10.12 -3.03
C GLU A 189 6.41 11.04 -1.88
N ILE A 190 7.63 10.85 -1.36
CA ILE A 190 8.20 11.75 -0.35
C ILE A 190 8.32 13.18 -0.88
N HIS A 191 8.75 13.36 -2.13
CA HIS A 191 8.85 14.69 -2.73
C HIS A 191 7.48 15.37 -2.90
N ILE A 192 6.42 14.60 -3.16
CA ILE A 192 5.05 15.13 -3.23
C ILE A 192 4.55 15.61 -1.86
N TYR A 193 5.00 14.97 -0.78
CA TYR A 193 4.58 15.29 0.59
C TYR A 193 5.26 16.50 1.22
N VAL A 194 6.37 16.97 0.64
CA VAL A 194 7.20 18.09 1.15
C VAL A 194 6.82 19.39 0.46
#